data_AF-A0A2E3DPM7-F1
#
_entry.id   AF-A0A2E3DPM7-F1
#
_cell.length_a   1.000
_cell.length_b   1.000
_cell.length_c   1.000
_cell.angle_alpha   90.00
_cell.angle_beta   90.00
_cell.angle_gamma   90.00
#
_symmetry.space_group_name_H-M   'P 1'
#
loop_
_entity.id
_entity.type
_entity.pdbx_description
1 polymer ?
#
loop_
_entity_poly.entity_id
_entity_poly.type
_entity_poly.pdbx_seq_one_letter_code
_entity_poly.pdbx_strand_id
1 'polypeptide(L)'
;MGHHVGAIPSVVGGLEISLSHQGTVFNPDAPGAMPRWRRWFKHVMRDQLVVWMPACFIGLALPSMLSVEFLDRGVTVPDKWVAATMTADGVASAVARIDIPDNISDLSDAERESLDTQVQDAKKQGLGKTFWFLTIFCGFLVLAPSMSTSADGIIRRWVDVFWTTSDKLRSMPPSEIRMVYFKVLACYATFGFIMLGFFKPDTLLKIATTIYNYALGISCLHTVYVNRSLLPGKLQPRRLVWMALVFFGIFFLLIALVSTLKQLDMI
;
A
#
# COMPACT_ATOMS: atom_id res chain seq x y z
N MET A 1 -18.02 12.79 -16.86
CA MET A 1 -16.55 12.93 -16.93
C MET A 1 -15.92 11.71 -17.59
N GLY A 2 -16.18 10.48 -17.14
CA GLY A 2 -15.57 9.28 -17.74
C GLY A 2 -15.81 9.05 -19.25
N HIS A 3 -16.90 9.59 -19.82
CA HIS A 3 -17.16 9.55 -21.27
C HIS A 3 -16.49 10.70 -22.06
N HIS A 4 -16.03 11.77 -21.39
CA HIS A 4 -15.42 12.95 -22.02
C HIS A 4 -13.91 13.01 -21.86
N VAL A 5 -13.33 12.01 -21.21
CA VAL A 5 -11.89 11.88 -20.99
C VAL A 5 -11.53 10.51 -21.54
N GLY A 6 -10.65 10.47 -22.54
CA GLY A 6 -10.19 9.21 -23.09
C GLY A 6 -9.54 8.35 -22.00
N ALA A 7 -9.83 7.05 -21.99
CA ALA A 7 -9.21 6.09 -21.09
C ALA A 7 -8.14 5.31 -21.85
N ILE A 8 -7.04 4.94 -21.19
CA ILE A 8 -6.08 3.96 -21.74
C ILE A 8 -6.84 2.62 -21.81
N PRO A 9 -7.11 2.06 -23.00
CA PRO A 9 -7.85 0.80 -23.11
C PRO A 9 -7.07 -0.34 -22.43
N SER A 10 -7.80 -1.32 -21.89
CA SER A 10 -7.20 -2.50 -21.29
C SER A 10 -6.42 -3.32 -22.33
N VAL A 11 -5.45 -4.11 -21.84
CA VAL A 11 -4.52 -4.91 -22.67
C VAL A 11 -5.24 -5.98 -23.52
N VAL A 12 -6.48 -6.34 -23.18
CA VAL A 12 -7.24 -7.39 -23.89
C VAL A 12 -8.62 -6.85 -24.24
N GLY A 13 -8.84 -6.59 -25.54
CA GLY A 13 -10.17 -6.35 -26.12
C GLY A 13 -10.78 -4.96 -25.93
N GLY A 14 -9.98 -3.90 -25.69
CA GLY A 14 -10.50 -2.53 -25.55
C GLY A 14 -10.74 -1.84 -26.90
N LEU A 15 -11.88 -1.14 -27.05
CA LEU A 15 -12.14 -0.23 -28.17
C LEU A 15 -11.02 0.83 -28.27
N GLU A 16 -10.58 1.12 -29.50
CA GLU A 16 -9.71 2.27 -29.79
C GLU A 16 -10.47 3.57 -29.54
N ILE A 17 -10.34 4.13 -28.33
CA ILE A 17 -10.89 5.44 -27.99
C ILE A 17 -9.76 6.46 -28.20
N SER A 18 -9.95 7.38 -29.16
CA SER A 18 -8.98 8.46 -29.40
C SER A 18 -8.88 9.36 -28.15
N LEU A 19 -7.70 9.42 -27.55
CA LEU A 19 -7.41 10.34 -26.46
C LEU A 19 -7.41 11.77 -27.02
N SER A 20 -8.27 12.66 -26.53
CA SER A 20 -8.09 14.09 -26.79
C SER A 20 -6.85 14.56 -26.06
N HIS A 21 -5.90 15.22 -26.76
CA HIS A 21 -4.70 15.80 -26.15
C HIS A 21 -5.00 16.85 -25.06
N GLN A 22 -6.23 17.38 -25.03
CA GLN A 22 -6.73 18.28 -24.00
C GLN A 22 -7.80 17.59 -23.14
N GLY A 23 -7.68 17.71 -21.82
CA GLY A 23 -8.70 17.23 -20.88
C GLY A 23 -9.97 18.09 -20.91
N THR A 24 -11.08 17.54 -20.44
CA THR A 24 -12.35 18.28 -20.31
C THR A 24 -12.46 18.92 -18.92
N VAL A 25 -12.69 20.24 -18.85
CA VAL A 25 -12.86 20.97 -17.58
C VAL A 25 -14.31 20.87 -17.10
N PHE A 26 -14.52 20.61 -15.81
CA PHE A 26 -15.85 20.62 -15.21
C PHE A 26 -16.37 22.05 -15.10
N ASN A 27 -17.50 22.37 -15.75
CA ASN A 27 -18.20 23.64 -15.55
C ASN A 27 -19.19 23.54 -14.36
N PRO A 28 -18.93 24.21 -13.22
CA PRO A 28 -19.82 24.14 -12.05
C PRO A 28 -21.14 24.90 -12.24
N ASP A 29 -21.21 25.82 -13.20
CA ASP A 29 -22.37 26.67 -13.45
C ASP A 29 -23.34 26.05 -14.45
N ALA A 30 -22.97 24.92 -15.07
CA ALA A 30 -23.85 24.19 -15.98
C ALA A 30 -25.12 23.69 -15.26
N PRO A 31 -26.30 23.76 -15.91
CA PRO A 31 -27.56 23.31 -15.33
C PRO A 31 -27.49 21.87 -14.79
N GLY A 32 -27.88 21.70 -13.52
CA GLY A 32 -27.87 20.39 -12.85
C GLY A 32 -26.49 19.76 -12.61
N ALA A 33 -25.37 20.48 -12.81
CA ALA A 33 -24.03 19.96 -12.56
C ALA A 33 -23.75 19.73 -11.07
N MET A 34 -24.02 20.72 -10.22
CA MET A 34 -23.73 20.65 -8.78
C MET A 34 -24.53 19.57 -8.02
N PRO A 35 -25.85 19.38 -8.26
CA PRO A 35 -26.59 18.28 -7.62
C PRO A 35 -26.04 16.89 -8.00
N ARG A 36 -25.57 16.71 -9.24
CA ARG A 36 -24.92 15.46 -9.69
C ARG A 36 -23.57 15.27 -9.02
N TRP A 37 -22.73 16.30 -8.99
CA TRP A 37 -21.43 16.26 -8.32
C TRP A 37 -21.57 15.92 -6.83
N ARG A 38 -22.50 16.56 -6.11
CA ARG A 38 -22.74 16.28 -4.68
C ARG A 38 -23.20 14.84 -4.43
N ARG A 39 -24.05 14.28 -5.30
CA ARG A 39 -24.48 12.88 -5.19
C ARG A 39 -23.31 11.93 -5.44
N TRP A 40 -22.52 12.17 -6.47
CA TRP A 40 -21.31 11.41 -6.75
C TRP A 40 -20.31 11.48 -5.59
N PHE A 41 -20.03 12.68 -5.07
CA PHE A 41 -19.11 12.87 -3.95
C PHE A 41 -19.59 12.14 -2.68
N LYS A 42 -20.90 12.17 -2.38
CA LYS A 42 -21.48 11.37 -1.28
C LYS A 42 -21.27 9.86 -1.47
N HIS A 43 -21.39 9.38 -2.70
CA HIS A 43 -21.15 7.97 -3.01
C HIS A 43 -19.68 7.59 -2.77
N VAL A 44 -18.74 8.40 -3.26
CA VAL A 44 -17.30 8.22 -3.02
C VAL A 44 -17.00 8.26 -1.52
N MET A 45 -17.57 9.22 -0.79
CA MET A 45 -17.34 9.33 0.65
C MET A 45 -17.90 8.14 1.43
N ARG A 46 -19.03 7.57 1.00
CA ARG A 46 -19.58 6.33 1.57
C ARG A 46 -18.65 5.14 1.32
N ASP A 47 -18.14 4.99 0.11
CA ASP A 47 -17.17 3.93 -0.20
C ASP A 47 -15.92 4.04 0.68
N GLN A 48 -15.31 5.22 0.75
CA GLN A 48 -14.10 5.44 1.54
C GLN A 48 -14.31 5.29 3.06
N LEU A 49 -15.43 5.78 3.60
CA LEU A 49 -15.65 5.77 5.06
C LEU A 49 -16.36 4.51 5.56
N VAL A 50 -17.24 3.91 4.78
CA VAL A 50 -18.09 2.78 5.23
C VAL A 50 -17.55 1.44 4.75
N VAL A 51 -16.87 1.40 3.60
CA VAL A 51 -16.29 0.15 3.07
C VAL A 51 -14.81 0.10 3.36
N TRP A 52 -14.05 1.10 2.88
CA TRP A 52 -12.59 1.06 2.95
C TRP A 52 -12.05 1.19 4.37
N MET A 53 -12.50 2.19 5.15
CA MET A 53 -11.99 2.41 6.51
C MET A 53 -12.21 1.20 7.44
N PRO A 54 -13.41 0.59 7.55
CA PRO A 54 -13.59 -0.62 8.36
C PRO A 54 -12.77 -1.81 7.84
N ALA A 55 -12.66 -1.98 6.52
CA ALA A 55 -11.82 -3.02 5.94
C ALA A 55 -10.35 -2.85 6.32
N CYS A 56 -9.83 -1.62 6.38
CA CYS A 56 -8.48 -1.34 6.87
C CYS A 56 -8.33 -1.70 8.35
N PHE A 57 -9.30 -1.34 9.19
CA PHE A 57 -9.26 -1.69 10.61
C PHE A 57 -9.27 -3.20 10.83
N ILE A 58 -10.16 -3.93 10.16
CA ILE A 58 -10.23 -5.40 10.24
C ILE A 58 -8.95 -6.03 9.68
N GLY A 59 -8.47 -5.53 8.54
CA GLY A 59 -7.27 -6.01 7.87
C GLY A 59 -5.98 -5.79 8.67
N LEU A 60 -5.92 -4.76 9.53
CA LEU A 60 -4.81 -4.55 10.46
C LEU A 60 -5.03 -5.28 11.79
N ALA A 61 -6.25 -5.29 12.32
CA ALA A 61 -6.56 -5.84 13.63
C ALA A 61 -6.44 -7.36 13.64
N LEU A 62 -6.98 -8.07 12.64
CA LEU A 62 -6.98 -9.54 12.64
C LEU A 62 -5.56 -10.14 12.61
N PRO A 63 -4.64 -9.73 11.71
CA PRO A 63 -3.27 -10.23 11.74
C PRO A 63 -2.53 -9.86 13.03
N SER A 64 -2.80 -8.68 13.58
CA SER A 64 -2.20 -8.24 14.84
C SER A 64 -2.69 -9.07 16.03
N MET A 65 -3.99 -9.39 16.09
CA MET A 65 -4.56 -10.25 17.14
C MET A 65 -4.03 -11.67 17.05
N LEU A 66 -3.96 -12.26 15.84
CA LEU A 66 -3.35 -13.57 15.64
C LEU A 66 -1.88 -13.58 16.06
N SER A 67 -1.14 -12.51 15.75
CA SER A 67 0.27 -12.39 16.17
C SER A 67 0.41 -12.32 17.68
N VAL A 68 -0.50 -11.64 18.40
CA VAL A 68 -0.46 -11.55 19.87
C VAL A 68 -0.88 -12.86 20.55
N GLU A 69 -1.80 -13.61 19.94
CA GLU A 69 -2.29 -14.89 20.49
C GLU A 69 -1.26 -16.01 20.31
N PHE A 70 -0.59 -16.04 19.16
CA PHE A 70 0.24 -17.19 18.75
C PHE A 70 1.75 -16.96 18.83
N LEU A 71 2.21 -15.75 19.19
CA LEU A 71 3.62 -15.47 19.40
C LEU A 71 3.92 -15.19 20.88
N ASP A 72 4.95 -15.85 21.39
CA ASP A 72 5.41 -15.65 22.76
C ASP A 72 5.84 -14.20 23.02
N ARG A 73 5.44 -13.68 24.17
CA ARG A 73 5.76 -12.32 24.60
C ARG A 73 7.24 -12.24 24.94
N GLY A 74 7.96 -11.34 24.26
CA GLY A 74 9.39 -11.09 24.53
C GLY A 74 10.34 -11.79 23.55
N VAL A 75 9.84 -12.56 22.58
CA VAL A 75 10.69 -13.11 21.51
C VAL A 75 11.15 -11.96 20.60
N THR A 76 12.45 -11.77 20.54
CA THR A 76 13.06 -10.87 19.54
C THR A 76 13.00 -11.59 18.21
N VAL A 77 12.13 -11.13 17.31
CA VAL A 77 12.08 -11.69 15.96
C VAL A 77 13.42 -11.37 15.29
N PRO A 78 14.24 -12.40 14.94
CA PRO A 78 15.58 -12.16 14.39
C PRO A 78 15.51 -11.39 13.06
N ASP A 79 14.42 -11.59 12.31
CA ASP A 79 14.18 -10.98 11.01
C ASP A 79 12.69 -10.69 10.78
N LYS A 80 12.33 -9.47 10.36
CA LYS A 80 10.93 -9.00 10.25
C LYS A 80 10.03 -9.83 9.33
N TRP A 81 10.61 -10.53 8.36
CA TRP A 81 9.89 -11.41 7.43
C TRP A 81 9.53 -12.77 8.04
N VAL A 82 10.23 -13.20 9.10
CA VAL A 82 10.01 -14.49 9.75
C VAL A 82 8.76 -14.47 10.64
N ALA A 83 8.33 -13.27 11.08
CA ALA A 83 7.15 -13.09 11.92
C ALA A 83 5.88 -13.74 11.31
N ALA A 84 5.68 -13.62 9.99
CA ALA A 84 4.53 -14.23 9.32
C ALA A 84 4.56 -15.77 9.36
N THR A 85 5.76 -16.36 9.22
CA THR A 85 5.94 -17.81 9.36
C THR A 85 5.76 -18.26 10.80
N MET A 86 6.24 -17.49 11.77
CA MET A 86 6.04 -17.80 13.20
C MET A 86 4.56 -17.78 13.58
N THR A 87 3.78 -16.82 13.08
CA THR A 87 2.33 -16.80 13.32
C THR A 87 1.64 -18.01 12.67
N ALA A 88 2.05 -18.39 11.46
CA ALA A 88 1.52 -19.60 10.82
C ALA A 88 1.88 -20.88 11.60
N ASP A 89 3.09 -20.95 12.17
CA ASP A 89 3.55 -22.07 12.99
C ASP A 89 2.73 -22.18 14.29
N GLY A 90 2.44 -21.06 14.95
CA GLY A 90 1.58 -21.05 16.14
C GLY A 90 0.14 -21.45 15.84
N VAL A 91 -0.45 -20.98 14.73
CA VAL A 91 -1.78 -21.41 14.28
C VAL A 91 -1.81 -22.92 13.99
N ALA A 92 -0.77 -23.45 13.33
CA ALA A 92 -0.69 -24.87 13.00
C ALA A 92 -0.64 -25.74 14.27
N SER A 93 0.14 -25.31 15.25
CA SER A 93 0.31 -26.00 16.54
C SER A 93 -0.98 -25.99 17.35
N ALA A 94 -1.67 -24.85 17.42
CA ALA A 94 -2.95 -24.73 18.11
C ALA A 94 -4.04 -25.61 17.50
N VAL A 95 -4.14 -25.66 16.17
CA VAL A 95 -5.11 -26.53 15.47
C VAL A 95 -4.74 -28.00 15.59
N ALA A 96 -3.45 -28.34 15.65
CA ALA A 96 -2.96 -29.69 15.92
C ALA A 96 -3.12 -30.11 17.40
N ARG A 97 -3.58 -29.19 18.28
CA ARG A 97 -3.74 -29.41 19.73
C ARG A 97 -2.42 -29.80 20.40
N ILE A 98 -1.33 -29.17 19.98
CA ILE A 98 -0.02 -29.28 20.65
C ILE A 98 -0.01 -28.25 21.77
N ASP A 99 0.10 -28.71 23.01
CA ASP A 99 0.28 -27.82 24.16
C ASP A 99 1.73 -27.31 24.18
N ILE A 100 1.90 -26.04 23.86
CA ILE A 100 3.20 -25.34 23.94
C ILE A 100 3.28 -24.68 25.31
N PRO A 101 4.27 -25.01 26.16
CA PRO A 101 4.43 -24.37 27.47
C PRO A 101 4.81 -22.89 27.32
N ASP A 102 4.23 -22.02 28.15
CA ASP A 102 4.47 -20.57 28.15
C ASP A 102 5.96 -20.18 28.32
N ASN A 103 6.76 -21.04 28.95
CA ASN A 103 8.18 -20.81 29.15
C ASN A 103 9.05 -21.90 28.53
N ILE A 104 9.33 -21.75 27.23
CA ILE A 104 10.20 -22.66 26.47
C ILE A 104 11.62 -22.73 27.09
N SER A 105 12.05 -21.70 27.84
CA SER A 105 13.38 -21.66 28.46
C SER A 105 13.56 -22.62 29.63
N ASP A 106 12.48 -23.12 30.24
CA ASP A 106 12.55 -23.98 31.42
C ASP A 106 12.57 -25.48 31.05
N LEU A 107 12.29 -25.81 29.79
CA LEU A 107 12.35 -27.18 29.29
C LEU A 107 13.80 -27.66 29.15
N SER A 108 14.01 -28.94 29.47
CA SER A 108 15.26 -29.61 29.14
C SER A 108 15.46 -29.68 27.63
N ASP A 109 16.71 -29.80 27.18
CA ASP A 109 17.02 -29.82 25.74
C ASP A 109 16.30 -30.97 25.00
N ALA A 110 16.12 -32.12 25.66
CA ALA A 110 15.38 -33.26 25.11
C ALA A 110 13.87 -32.97 24.96
N GLU A 111 13.27 -32.26 25.91
CA GLU A 111 11.86 -31.87 25.83
C GLU A 111 11.65 -30.84 24.72
N ARG A 112 12.55 -29.86 24.57
CA ARG A 112 12.51 -28.89 23.47
C ARG A 112 12.63 -29.55 22.10
N GLU A 113 13.54 -30.50 21.94
CA GLU A 113 13.70 -31.24 20.68
C GLU A 113 12.46 -32.06 20.34
N SER A 114 11.83 -32.68 21.34
CA SER A 114 10.57 -33.40 21.17
C SER A 114 9.41 -32.49 20.77
N LEU A 115 9.36 -31.27 21.34
CA LEU A 115 8.34 -30.28 21.04
C LEU A 115 8.52 -29.73 19.63
N ASP A 116 9.75 -29.38 19.23
CA ASP A 116 10.03 -28.92 17.88
C ASP A 116 9.66 -30.00 16.85
N THR A 117 9.98 -31.27 17.12
CA THR A 117 9.56 -32.39 16.26
C THR A 117 8.04 -32.46 16.09
N GLN A 118 7.27 -32.32 17.17
CA GLN A 118 5.80 -32.30 17.10
C GLN A 118 5.27 -31.12 16.27
N VAL A 119 5.84 -29.93 16.46
CA VAL A 119 5.49 -28.73 15.69
C VAL A 119 5.82 -28.93 14.21
N GLN A 120 6.99 -29.49 13.88
CA GLN A 120 7.35 -29.80 12.49
C GLN A 120 6.42 -30.82 11.85
N ASP A 121 5.97 -31.83 12.60
CA ASP A 121 5.03 -32.84 12.09
C ASP A 121 3.64 -32.27 11.87
N ALA A 122 3.16 -31.38 12.76
CA ALA A 122 1.92 -30.64 12.56
C ALA A 122 1.94 -29.81 11.27
N LYS A 123 3.09 -29.27 10.87
CA LYS A 123 3.24 -28.54 9.59
C LYS A 123 3.19 -29.46 8.38
N LYS A 124 3.54 -30.74 8.53
CA LYS A 124 3.64 -31.70 7.41
C LYS A 124 2.35 -32.49 7.17
N GLN A 125 1.51 -32.67 8.19
CA GLN A 125 0.33 -33.55 8.12
C GLN A 125 -0.91 -32.98 8.81
N GLY A 126 -2.09 -33.51 8.46
CA GLY A 126 -3.36 -33.20 9.13
C GLY A 126 -3.88 -31.77 8.95
N LEU A 127 -4.60 -31.29 9.97
CA LEU A 127 -5.21 -29.96 9.99
C LEU A 127 -4.16 -28.85 10.18
N GLY A 128 -3.08 -29.12 10.90
CA GLY A 128 -1.98 -28.17 11.11
C GLY A 128 -1.38 -27.70 9.78
N LYS A 129 -1.03 -28.63 8.88
CA LYS A 129 -0.55 -28.34 7.52
C LYS A 129 -1.51 -27.45 6.74
N THR A 130 -2.80 -27.78 6.80
CA THR A 130 -3.84 -27.09 6.03
C THR A 130 -3.98 -25.65 6.50
N PHE A 131 -4.06 -25.43 7.82
CA PHE A 131 -4.18 -24.08 8.39
C PHE A 131 -2.89 -23.28 8.30
N TRP A 132 -1.72 -23.94 8.38
CA TRP A 132 -0.43 -23.31 8.09
C TRP A 132 -0.40 -22.76 6.68
N PHE A 133 -0.74 -23.60 5.69
CA PHE A 133 -0.77 -23.20 4.28
C PHE A 133 -1.79 -22.09 4.05
N LEU A 134 -3.00 -22.19 4.60
CA LEU A 134 -4.03 -21.16 4.47
C LEU A 134 -3.60 -19.82 5.06
N THR A 135 -2.90 -19.82 6.20
CA THR A 135 -2.38 -18.59 6.83
C THR A 135 -1.35 -17.91 5.94
N ILE A 136 -0.36 -18.65 5.44
CA ILE A 136 0.66 -18.12 4.52
C ILE A 136 0.04 -17.68 3.19
N PHE A 137 -0.87 -18.48 2.64
CA PHE A 137 -1.56 -18.17 1.39
C PHE A 137 -2.44 -16.92 1.51
N CYS A 138 -3.13 -16.73 2.65
CA CYS A 138 -3.85 -15.50 2.95
C CYS A 138 -2.90 -14.29 2.98
N GLY A 139 -1.77 -14.41 3.68
CA GLY A 139 -0.73 -13.37 3.68
C GLY A 139 -0.24 -13.02 2.25
N PHE A 140 -0.03 -14.04 1.42
CA PHE A 140 0.30 -13.86 0.00
C PHE A 140 -0.81 -13.16 -0.77
N LEU A 141 -2.08 -13.57 -0.62
CA LEU A 141 -3.23 -12.95 -1.30
C LEU A 141 -3.46 -11.50 -0.88
N VAL A 142 -3.04 -11.09 0.31
CA VAL A 142 -3.11 -9.69 0.74
C VAL A 142 -1.96 -8.87 0.16
N LEU A 143 -0.73 -9.42 0.21
CA LEU A 143 0.47 -8.71 -0.21
C LEU A 143 0.61 -8.63 -1.74
N ALA A 144 0.41 -9.74 -2.46
CA ALA A 144 0.69 -9.81 -3.89
C ALA A 144 -0.14 -8.83 -4.74
N PRO A 145 -1.48 -8.72 -4.57
CA PRO A 145 -2.27 -7.73 -5.31
C PRO A 145 -1.93 -6.30 -4.92
N SER A 146 -1.64 -6.04 -3.65
CA SER A 146 -1.28 -4.71 -3.14
C SER A 146 0.02 -4.21 -3.76
N MET A 147 1.04 -5.07 -3.88
CA MET A 147 2.32 -4.72 -4.51
C MET A 147 2.15 -4.53 -6.03
N SER A 148 1.40 -5.40 -6.70
CA SER A 148 1.15 -5.30 -8.13
C SER A 148 0.40 -4.01 -8.50
N THR A 149 -0.67 -3.68 -7.78
CA THR A 149 -1.47 -2.47 -8.03
C THR A 149 -0.69 -1.19 -7.72
N SER A 150 0.14 -1.20 -6.68
CA SER A 150 1.02 -0.08 -6.33
C SER A 150 2.08 0.18 -7.39
N ALA A 151 2.76 -0.87 -7.88
CA ALA A 151 3.76 -0.76 -8.94
C ALA A 151 3.14 -0.22 -10.24
N ASP A 152 2.02 -0.78 -10.67
CA ASP A 152 1.27 -0.32 -11.84
C ASP A 152 0.81 1.15 -11.69
N GLY A 153 0.35 1.54 -10.50
CA GLY A 153 -0.01 2.93 -10.20
C GLY A 153 1.16 3.91 -10.30
N ILE A 154 2.35 3.54 -9.83
CA ILE A 154 3.57 4.35 -9.96
C ILE A 154 3.94 4.51 -11.43
N ILE A 155 3.97 3.41 -12.18
CA ILE A 155 4.36 3.43 -13.60
C ILE A 155 3.41 4.32 -14.39
N ARG A 156 2.08 4.16 -14.21
CA ARG A 156 1.09 5.00 -14.90
C ARG A 156 1.29 6.49 -14.61
N ARG A 157 1.48 6.87 -13.34
CA ARG A 157 1.72 8.27 -12.96
C ARG A 157 2.96 8.85 -13.65
N TRP A 158 4.06 8.10 -13.69
CA TRP A 158 5.28 8.57 -14.35
C TRP A 158 5.15 8.59 -15.87
N VAL A 159 4.47 7.60 -16.47
CA VAL A 159 4.15 7.60 -17.90
C VAL A 159 3.34 8.84 -18.25
N ASP A 160 2.31 9.18 -17.47
CA ASP A 160 1.51 10.39 -17.67
C ASP A 160 2.36 11.67 -17.56
N VAL A 161 3.26 11.76 -16.57
CA VAL A 161 4.19 12.89 -16.41
C VAL A 161 5.12 13.02 -17.61
N PHE A 162 5.76 11.93 -18.04
CA PHE A 162 6.66 11.96 -19.20
C PHE A 162 5.91 12.30 -20.48
N TRP A 163 4.72 11.72 -20.67
CA TRP A 163 3.87 11.95 -21.83
C TRP A 163 3.42 13.41 -21.90
N THR A 164 3.00 14.01 -20.80
CA THR A 164 2.53 15.41 -20.76
C THR A 164 3.65 16.44 -20.78
N THR A 165 4.85 16.10 -20.29
CA THR A 165 5.96 17.06 -20.18
C THR A 165 6.86 17.07 -21.43
N SER A 166 7.04 15.94 -22.11
CA SER A 166 7.97 15.85 -23.25
C SER A 166 7.31 16.16 -24.59
N ASP A 167 7.79 17.20 -25.29
CA ASP A 167 7.29 17.57 -26.63
C ASP A 167 7.53 16.46 -27.67
N LYS A 168 8.63 15.69 -27.50
CA LYS A 168 8.97 14.55 -28.36
C LYS A 168 8.05 13.35 -28.13
N LEU A 169 7.54 13.15 -26.91
CA LEU A 169 6.58 12.08 -26.63
C LEU A 169 5.16 12.48 -27.07
N ARG A 170 4.79 13.77 -26.95
CA ARG A 170 3.47 14.29 -27.39
C ARG A 170 3.25 14.23 -28.90
N SER A 171 4.33 14.20 -29.69
CA SER A 171 4.29 14.08 -31.14
C SER A 171 4.24 12.62 -31.64
N MET A 172 4.38 11.63 -30.74
CA MET A 172 4.22 10.22 -31.11
C MET A 172 2.75 9.85 -31.28
N PRO A 173 2.44 8.90 -32.18
CA PRO A 173 1.08 8.38 -32.30
C PRO A 173 0.62 7.71 -30.99
N PRO A 174 -0.66 7.83 -30.61
CA PRO A 174 -1.18 7.31 -29.34
C PRO A 174 -0.96 5.81 -29.10
N SER A 175 -0.77 5.01 -30.15
CA SER A 175 -0.45 3.58 -30.06
C SER A 175 0.89 3.30 -29.36
N GLU A 176 1.84 4.24 -29.41
CA GLU A 176 3.19 4.08 -28.88
C GLU A 176 3.30 4.31 -27.37
N ILE A 177 2.22 4.74 -26.71
CA ILE A 177 2.19 4.93 -25.25
C ILE A 177 2.55 3.63 -24.51
N ARG A 178 2.22 2.48 -25.12
CA ARG A 178 2.57 1.15 -24.58
C ARG A 178 4.08 0.93 -24.50
N MET A 179 4.86 1.41 -25.48
CA MET A 179 6.31 1.33 -25.42
C MET A 179 6.88 2.19 -24.30
N VAL A 180 6.33 3.39 -24.09
CA VAL A 180 6.73 4.27 -22.98
C VAL A 180 6.46 3.58 -21.65
N TYR A 181 5.28 2.97 -21.48
CA TYR A 181 4.94 2.18 -20.30
C TYR A 181 5.94 1.07 -20.03
N PHE A 182 6.26 0.23 -21.03
CA PHE A 182 7.22 -0.86 -20.83
C PHE A 182 8.65 -0.40 -20.56
N LYS A 183 9.08 0.73 -21.13
CA LYS A 183 10.39 1.31 -20.82
C LYS A 183 10.46 1.80 -19.37
N VAL A 184 9.41 2.47 -18.89
CA VAL A 184 9.33 2.91 -17.49
C VAL A 184 9.28 1.71 -16.55
N LEU A 185 8.50 0.67 -16.87
CA LEU A 185 8.46 -0.58 -16.12
C LEU A 185 9.83 -1.27 -16.07
N ALA A 186 10.53 -1.39 -17.20
CA ALA A 186 11.85 -2.01 -17.26
C ALA A 186 12.88 -1.22 -16.44
N CYS A 187 12.86 0.11 -16.52
CA CYS A 187 13.71 0.98 -15.70
C CYS A 187 13.41 0.79 -14.20
N TYR A 188 12.13 0.79 -13.82
CA TYR A 188 11.69 0.58 -12.44
C TYR A 188 12.12 -0.79 -11.90
N ALA A 189 11.92 -1.86 -12.67
CA ALA A 189 12.34 -3.21 -12.31
C ALA A 189 13.87 -3.31 -12.15
N THR A 190 14.62 -2.75 -13.11
CA THR A 190 16.10 -2.75 -13.08
C THR A 190 16.61 -2.00 -11.85
N PHE A 191 16.05 -0.82 -11.56
CA PHE A 191 16.37 -0.06 -10.36
C PHE A 191 16.07 -0.85 -9.08
N GLY A 192 14.92 -1.53 -9.02
CA GLY A 192 14.56 -2.41 -7.90
C GLY A 192 15.56 -3.54 -7.67
N PHE A 193 15.96 -4.25 -8.74
CA PHE A 193 16.96 -5.32 -8.66
C PHE A 193 18.33 -4.81 -8.21
N ILE A 194 18.77 -3.67 -8.76
CA ILE A 194 20.02 -3.01 -8.35
C ILE A 194 19.97 -2.67 -6.85
N MET A 195 18.92 -2.00 -6.40
CA MET A 195 18.78 -1.60 -5.00
C MET A 195 18.78 -2.79 -4.04
N LEU A 196 18.11 -3.89 -4.40
CA LEU A 196 18.11 -5.13 -3.62
C LEU A 196 19.48 -5.84 -3.63
N GLY A 197 20.30 -5.63 -4.66
CA GLY A 197 21.66 -6.16 -4.72
C GLY A 197 22.64 -5.42 -3.82
N PHE A 198 22.43 -4.12 -3.58
CA PHE A 198 23.35 -3.28 -2.81
C PHE A 198 22.94 -3.05 -1.35
N PHE A 199 21.64 -3.05 -1.04
CA PHE A 199 21.12 -2.69 0.28
C PHE A 199 20.27 -3.80 0.88
N LYS A 200 20.37 -3.95 2.21
CA LYS A 200 19.48 -4.85 2.94
C LYS A 200 18.02 -4.35 2.85
N PRO A 201 17.03 -5.25 2.68
CA PRO A 201 15.64 -4.84 2.54
C PRO A 201 15.08 -4.04 3.72
N ASP A 202 15.57 -4.29 4.94
CA ASP A 202 15.11 -3.56 6.14
C ASP A 202 15.50 -2.07 6.10
N THR A 203 16.67 -1.78 5.53
CA THR A 203 17.20 -0.42 5.40
C THR A 203 16.44 0.33 4.32
N LEU A 204 16.19 -0.33 3.18
CA LEU A 204 15.34 0.21 2.12
C LEU A 204 13.94 0.52 2.63
N LEU A 205 13.34 -0.36 3.44
CA LEU A 205 12.03 -0.11 4.06
C LEU A 205 12.06 1.10 5.01
N LYS A 206 13.08 1.22 5.87
CA LYS A 206 13.23 2.38 6.78
C LYS A 206 13.34 3.69 6.00
N ILE A 207 14.23 3.75 5.00
CA ILE A 207 14.42 4.93 4.15
C ILE A 207 13.13 5.27 3.40
N ALA A 208 12.48 4.28 2.79
CA ALA A 208 11.23 4.46 2.07
C ALA A 208 10.13 5.02 2.99
N THR A 209 9.98 4.48 4.21
CA THR A 209 9.01 5.01 5.18
C THR A 209 9.29 6.47 5.52
N THR A 210 10.54 6.86 5.74
CA THR A 210 10.90 8.27 6.01
C THR A 210 10.56 9.17 4.81
N ILE A 211 10.89 8.74 3.59
CA ILE A 211 10.55 9.48 2.35
C ILE A 211 9.02 9.60 2.20
N TYR A 212 8.26 8.53 2.45
CA TYR A 212 6.80 8.57 2.38
C TYR A 212 6.18 9.52 3.40
N ASN A 213 6.74 9.63 4.61
CA ASN A 213 6.28 10.60 5.59
C ASN A 213 6.50 12.04 5.12
N TYR A 214 7.66 12.36 4.53
CA TYR A 214 7.88 13.66 3.89
C TYR A 214 6.92 13.90 2.73
N ALA A 215 6.80 12.94 1.82
CA ALA A 215 5.95 13.04 0.65
C ALA A 215 4.49 13.27 1.04
N LEU A 216 3.98 12.55 2.03
CA LEU A 216 2.61 12.68 2.52
C LEU A 216 2.40 14.02 3.23
N GLY A 217 3.35 14.43 4.07
CA GLY A 217 3.32 15.74 4.74
C GLY A 217 3.25 16.92 3.77
N ILE A 218 4.16 16.95 2.79
CA ILE A 218 4.20 17.97 1.73
C ILE A 218 2.93 17.89 0.87
N SER A 219 2.50 16.69 0.50
CA SER A 219 1.30 16.50 -0.34
C SER A 219 0.04 17.01 0.32
N CYS A 220 -0.12 16.86 1.65
CA CYS A 220 -1.26 17.41 2.38
C CYS A 220 -1.31 18.94 2.27
N LEU A 221 -0.18 19.62 2.53
CA LEU A 221 -0.08 21.08 2.44
C LEU A 221 -0.27 21.59 1.01
N HIS A 222 0.39 20.93 0.05
CA HIS A 222 0.26 21.23 -1.37
C HIS A 222 -1.18 21.04 -1.86
N THR A 223 -1.87 19.99 -1.43
CA THR A 223 -3.28 19.75 -1.77
C THR A 223 -4.19 20.86 -1.25
N VAL A 224 -3.95 21.37 -0.03
CA VAL A 224 -4.70 22.51 0.50
C VAL A 224 -4.46 23.77 -0.34
N TYR A 225 -3.21 24.04 -0.71
CA TYR A 225 -2.84 25.17 -1.57
C TYR A 225 -3.51 25.07 -2.95
N VAL A 226 -3.39 23.93 -3.62
CA VAL A 226 -3.98 23.66 -4.94
C VAL A 226 -5.51 23.79 -4.91
N ASN A 227 -6.16 23.18 -3.91
CA ASN A 227 -7.62 23.25 -3.79
C ASN A 227 -8.15 24.65 -3.49
N ARG A 228 -7.31 25.56 -2.97
CA ARG A 228 -7.70 26.94 -2.68
C ARG A 228 -7.39 27.90 -3.83
N SER A 229 -6.30 27.65 -4.55
CA SER A 229 -5.86 28.48 -5.67
C SER A 229 -6.57 28.14 -6.98
N LEU A 230 -6.77 26.85 -7.27
CA LEU A 230 -7.27 26.39 -8.57
C LEU A 230 -8.76 26.03 -8.59
N LEU A 231 -9.35 25.60 -7.46
CA LEU A 231 -10.77 25.19 -7.47
C LEU A 231 -11.73 26.38 -7.31
N PRO A 232 -12.81 26.42 -8.12
CA PRO A 232 -13.91 27.36 -7.95
C PRO A 232 -14.52 27.25 -6.54
N GLY A 233 -14.91 28.38 -5.95
CA GLY A 233 -15.44 28.45 -4.58
C GLY A 233 -16.58 27.47 -4.27
N LYS A 234 -17.38 27.11 -5.28
CA LYS A 234 -18.50 26.15 -5.17
C LYS A 234 -18.04 24.70 -4.92
N LEU A 235 -16.82 24.34 -5.32
CA LEU A 235 -16.25 23.00 -5.22
C LEU A 235 -15.24 22.85 -4.08
N GLN A 236 -14.95 23.94 -3.37
CA GLN A 236 -13.96 23.90 -2.29
C GLN A 236 -14.45 23.01 -1.14
N PRO A 237 -13.53 22.23 -0.53
CA PRO A 237 -13.85 21.38 0.60
C PRO A 237 -14.27 22.20 1.83
N ARG A 238 -15.00 21.55 2.75
CA ARG A 238 -15.47 22.17 4.00
C ARG A 238 -14.32 22.60 4.88
N ARG A 239 -14.59 23.52 5.81
CA ARG A 239 -13.51 24.12 6.58
C ARG A 239 -12.72 23.15 7.47
N LEU A 240 -13.42 22.18 8.03
CA LEU A 240 -12.82 21.14 8.86
C LEU A 240 -11.81 20.27 8.09
N VAL A 241 -12.06 20.03 6.79
CA VAL A 241 -11.21 19.15 5.97
C VAL A 241 -9.85 19.79 5.71
N TRP A 242 -9.79 21.11 5.48
CA TRP A 242 -8.49 21.78 5.29
C TRP A 242 -7.72 21.88 6.61
N MET A 243 -8.39 22.19 7.73
CA MET A 243 -7.70 22.21 9.03
C MET A 243 -7.13 20.83 9.37
N ALA A 244 -7.90 19.76 9.15
CA ALA A 244 -7.44 18.40 9.33
C ALA A 244 -6.24 18.09 8.41
N LEU A 245 -6.31 18.43 7.13
CA LEU A 245 -5.19 18.20 6.19
C LEU A 245 -3.93 18.95 6.58
N VAL A 246 -4.03 20.20 7.03
CA VAL A 246 -2.87 20.97 7.50
C VAL A 246 -2.27 20.33 8.75
N PHE A 247 -3.11 19.97 9.72
CA PHE A 247 -2.66 19.32 10.94
C PHE A 247 -1.96 17.98 10.64
N PHE A 248 -2.59 17.12 9.82
CA PHE A 248 -1.98 15.86 9.37
C PHE A 248 -0.66 16.10 8.62
N GLY A 249 -0.62 17.11 7.73
CA GLY A 249 0.59 17.47 7.00
C GLY A 249 1.75 17.82 7.94
N ILE A 250 1.51 18.69 8.92
CA ILE A 250 2.51 19.08 9.93
C ILE A 250 2.94 17.86 10.77
N PHE A 251 1.99 17.03 11.20
CA PHE A 251 2.27 15.83 11.99
C PHE A 251 3.22 14.87 11.26
N PHE A 252 2.96 14.56 9.98
CA PHE A 252 3.81 13.66 9.22
C PHE A 252 5.18 14.26 8.90
N LEU A 253 5.27 15.58 8.68
CA LEU A 253 6.55 16.27 8.55
C LEU A 253 7.38 16.21 9.84
N LEU A 254 6.73 16.34 11.00
CA LEU A 254 7.39 16.22 12.29
C LEU A 254 7.95 14.80 12.48
N ILE A 255 7.15 13.77 12.21
CA ILE A 255 7.64 12.37 12.29
C ILE A 255 8.79 12.14 11.31
N ALA A 256 8.68 12.65 10.08
CA ALA A 256 9.74 12.52 9.09
C ALA A 256 11.04 13.17 9.56
N LEU A 257 10.95 14.37 10.13
CA LEU A 257 12.08 15.10 10.70
C LEU A 257 12.72 14.33 11.86
N VAL A 258 11.93 13.90 12.83
CA VAL A 258 12.42 13.10 13.98
C VAL A 258 13.08 11.80 13.50
N SER A 259 12.45 11.09 12.56
CA SER A 259 13.01 9.88 11.97
C SER A 259 14.35 10.14 11.28
N THR A 260 14.50 11.29 10.62
CA THR A 260 15.74 11.67 9.92
C THR A 260 16.83 12.06 10.90
N LEU A 261 16.51 12.86 11.92
CA LEU A 261 17.45 13.25 12.97
C LEU A 261 18.00 12.02 13.71
N LYS A 262 17.14 11.05 14.00
CA LYS A 262 17.54 9.76 14.59
C LYS A 262 18.43 8.93 13.66
N GLN A 263 18.15 8.92 12.35
CA GLN A 263 19.00 8.22 11.38
C GLN A 263 20.37 8.88 11.20
N LEU A 264 20.46 10.19 11.46
CA LEU A 264 21.70 10.97 11.45
C LEU A 264 22.41 11.02 12.81
N ASP A 265 21.92 10.28 13.81
CA ASP A 265 22.45 10.21 15.18
C ASP A 265 22.54 11.59 15.88
N MET A 266 21.62 12.50 15.52
CA MET A 266 21.52 13.84 16.09
C MET A 266 20.62 13.90 17.34
N ILE A 267 19.78 12.87 17.55
CA ILE A 267 18.91 12.61 18.71
C ILE A 267 18.76 11.11 18.91
#